data_AF-I4YD09-F1
#
_entry.id   AF-I4YD09-F1
#
_cell.length_a   1.000
_cell.length_b   1.000
_cell.length_c   1.000
_cell.angle_alpha   90.00
_cell.angle_beta   90.00
_cell.angle_gamma   90.00
#
_symmetry.space_group_name_H-M   'P 1'
#
loop_
_entity.id
_entity.type
_entity.pdbx_description
1 polymer ?
#
loop_
_entity_poly.entity_id
_entity_poly.type
_entity_poly.pdbx_seq_one_letter_code
_entity_poly.pdbx_strand_id
1 'polypeptide(L)' 'MSAAAWRSLLTIHCSSYNRFVTVAGRALRNSLNEKERAVAARRGDSALKYTTYENGVPVGFKAINEESK' A
#
# COMPACT_ATOMS: atom_id res chain seq x y z
N MET A 1 7.14 22.93 18.70
CA MET A 1 6.98 21.46 18.76
C MET A 1 6.79 20.94 17.34
N SER A 2 7.85 20.41 16.72
CA SER A 2 7.77 19.88 15.35
C SER A 2 7.24 18.45 15.40
N ALA A 3 5.93 18.27 15.25
CA ALA A 3 5.37 16.96 14.94
C ALA A 3 5.72 16.65 13.49
N ALA A 4 6.39 15.53 13.25
CA ALA A 4 6.82 15.14 11.92
C ALA A 4 5.60 15.09 10.97
N ALA A 5 5.72 15.74 9.80
CA ALA A 5 4.61 16.10 8.91
C ALA A 5 3.68 14.93 8.51
N TRP A 6 4.17 13.69 8.54
CA TRP A 6 3.37 12.48 8.29
C TRP A 6 2.25 12.30 9.32
N ARG A 7 2.44 12.75 10.57
CA ARG A 7 1.43 12.65 11.63
C ARG A 7 0.27 13.64 11.45
N SER A 8 0.49 14.82 10.85
CA SER A 8 -0.59 15.79 10.61
C SER A 8 -1.43 15.46 9.37
N LEU A 9 -0.85 14.80 8.36
CA LEU A 9 -1.61 14.27 7.22
C LEU A 9 -2.50 13.08 7.60
N LEU A 10 -2.08 12.29 8.59
CA LEU A 10 -2.77 11.09 9.08
C LEU A 10 -4.14 11.37 9.72
N THR A 11 -4.40 12.60 10.18
CA THR A 11 -5.71 12.99 10.77
C THR A 11 -6.70 13.52 9.74
N ILE A 12 -6.23 14.07 8.61
CA ILE A 12 -7.07 14.64 7.54
C ILE A 12 -7.30 13.63 6.42
N HIS A 13 -6.33 12.75 6.16
CA HIS A 13 -6.46 11.64 5.22
C HIS A 13 -5.91 10.39 5.92
N CYS A 14 -6.79 9.62 6.56
CA CYS A 14 -6.45 8.42 7.32
C CYS A 14 -5.87 7.34 6.37
N SER A 15 -4.58 7.46 6.11
CA SER A 15 -3.77 6.45 5.44
C SER A 15 -2.92 5.84 6.53
N SER A 16 -3.32 4.66 7.00
CA SER A 16 -2.69 3.95 8.13
C SER A 16 -1.16 3.90 8.05
N TYR A 17 -0.47 3.75 9.18
CA TYR A 17 1.01 3.61 9.23
C TYR A 17 1.53 2.57 8.21
N ASN A 18 0.78 1.47 8.04
CA ASN A 18 1.08 0.43 7.07
C ASN A 18 1.12 0.98 5.64
N ARG A 19 0.17 1.86 5.28
CA ARG A 19 0.16 2.49 3.96
C ARG A 19 1.36 3.44 3.78
N PHE A 20 1.71 4.23 4.79
CA PHE A 20 2.90 5.08 4.74
C PHE A 20 4.19 4.29 4.46
N VAL A 21 4.43 3.22 5.22
CA VAL A 21 5.62 2.37 5.05
C VAL A 21 5.64 1.68 3.69
N THR A 22 4.49 1.24 3.17
CA THR A 22 4.43 0.63 1.83
C THR A 22 4.81 1.62 0.73
N VAL A 23 4.37 2.88 0.82
CA VAL A 23 4.70 3.93 -0.16
C VAL A 23 6.19 4.30 -0.08
N ALA A 24 6.71 4.52 1.12
CA ALA A 24 8.14 4.78 1.32
C ALA A 24 9.01 3.62 0.81
N GLY A 25 8.60 2.38 1.08
CA GLY A 25 9.30 1.18 0.58
C GLY A 25 9.23 1.03 -0.95
N ARG A 26 8.18 1.50 -1.63
CA ARG A 26 8.12 1.53 -3.10
C ARG A 26 9.10 2.56 -3.67
N ALA A 27 9.12 3.77 -3.10
CA ALA A 27 10.06 4.82 -3.50
C ALA A 27 11.52 4.36 -3.33
N LEU A 28 11.84 3.70 -2.22
CA LEU A 28 13.17 3.14 -1.97
C LEU A 28 13.56 2.11 -3.04
N ARG A 29 12.69 1.16 -3.37
CA ARG A 29 12.99 0.13 -4.40
C ARG A 29 13.29 0.73 -5.77
N ASN A 30 12.60 1.82 -6.13
CA ASN A 30 12.81 2.51 -7.40
C ASN A 30 14.13 3.28 -7.45
N SER A 31 14.76 3.55 -6.31
CA SER A 31 16.05 4.25 -6.20
C SER A 31 17.27 3.31 -6.25
N LEU A 32 17.08 1.98 -6.25
CA LEU A 32 18.18 1.00 -6.30
C LEU A 32 18.69 0.78 -7.73
N ASN A 33 19.92 0.27 -7.82
CA ASN A 33 20.55 -0.17 -9.07
C ASN A 33 19.76 -1.29 -9.76
N GLU A 34 19.84 -1.37 -11.09
CA GLU A 34 19.00 -2.26 -11.91
C GLU A 34 19.01 -3.73 -11.46
N LYS A 35 20.18 -4.26 -11.13
CA LYS A 35 20.36 -5.66 -10.69
C LYS A 35 19.61 -5.96 -9.40
N GLU A 36 19.63 -5.02 -8.46
CA GLU A 36 19.00 -5.16 -7.15
C GLU A 36 17.51 -4.79 -7.20
N ARG A 37 17.16 -3.85 -8.07
CA ARG A 37 15.77 -3.44 -8.36
C ARG A 37 14.93 -4.60 -8.82
N ALA A 38 15.44 -5.45 -9.72
CA ALA A 38 14.71 -6.62 -10.22
C ALA A 38 14.34 -7.62 -9.10
N VAL A 39 15.24 -7.83 -8.13
CA VAL A 39 15.00 -8.71 -6.98
C VAL A 39 14.06 -8.04 -5.97
N ALA A 40 14.20 -6.73 -5.76
CA ALA A 40 13.41 -5.97 -4.80
C ALA A 40 11.97 -5.71 -5.27
N ALA A 41 11.75 -5.55 -6.57
CA ALA A 41 10.43 -5.34 -7.19
C ALA A 41 9.49 -6.53 -6.93
N ARG A 42 9.99 -7.76 -7.04
CA ARG A 42 9.22 -8.99 -6.78
C ARG A 42 8.62 -9.06 -5.37
N ARG A 43 9.20 -8.34 -4.39
CA ARG A 43 8.69 -8.29 -3.00
C ARG A 43 7.50 -7.34 -2.85
N GLY A 44 7.25 -6.47 -3.82
CA GLY A 44 6.11 -5.54 -3.84
C GLY A 44 4.87 -6.10 -4.53
N ASP A 45 4.99 -7.23 -5.22
CA ASP A 45 3.91 -7.85 -5.97
C ASP A 45 2.99 -8.64 -5.04
N SER A 46 1.81 -8.10 -4.78
CA SER A 46 0.77 -8.76 -3.98
C SER A 46 -0.50 -8.88 -4.83
N ALA A 47 -0.89 -10.10 -5.19
CA ALA A 47 -2.08 -10.36 -6.03
C ALA A 47 -3.29 -10.80 -5.19
N LEU A 48 -3.53 -10.17 -4.03
CA LEU A 48 -4.67 -10.54 -3.18
C LEU A 48 -5.98 -10.04 -3.80
N LYS A 49 -7.05 -10.77 -3.50
CA LYS A 49 -8.42 -10.39 -3.81
C LYS A 49 -9.20 -10.50 -2.53
N TYR A 50 -10.04 -9.51 -2.25
CA TYR A 50 -10.93 -9.53 -1.11
C TYR A 50 -12.38 -9.54 -1.59
N THR A 51 -13.23 -10.18 -0.80
CA THR A 51 -14.66 -10.27 -1.05
C THR A 51 -15.36 -9.77 0.20
N THR A 52 -16.18 -8.75 0.05
CA THR A 52 -17.03 -8.26 1.15
C THR A 52 -18.26 -9.15 1.23
N TYR A 53 -18.58 -9.61 2.43
CA TYR A 53 -19.78 -10.38 2.73
C TYR A 53 -20.75 -9.49 3.51
N GLU A 54 -22.00 -9.46 3.08
CA GLU A 54 -23.09 -8.81 3.81
C GLU A 54 -24.21 -9.83 3.99
N ASN A 55 -24.68 -9.99 5.24
CA ASN A 55 -25.71 -10.96 5.62
C ASN A 55 -25.44 -12.40 5.13
N GLY A 56 -24.16 -12.79 5.06
CA GLY A 56 -23.73 -14.12 4.61
C GLY A 56 -23.66 -14.32 3.09
N VAL A 57 -23.99 -13.30 2.29
CA VAL A 57 -23.90 -13.35 0.82
C VAL A 57 -22.68 -12.54 0.35
N PRO A 58 -21.85 -13.06 -0.57
CA PRO A 58 -20.74 -12.30 -1.14
C PRO A 58 -21.27 -11.21 -2.10
N VAL A 59 -20.90 -9.95 -1.85
CA VAL A 59 -21.38 -8.77 -2.62
C VAL A 59 -20.52 -8.53 -3.87
N GLY A 60 -19.29 -9.05 -3.91
CA GLY A 60 -18.43 -8.98 -5.09
C GLY A 60 -16.95 -9.18 -4.78
N PHE A 61 -16.17 -9.49 -5.81
CA PHE A 61 -14.71 -9.62 -5.72
C PHE A 61 -14.04 -8.30 -6.08
N LYS A 62 -13.18 -7.78 -5.20
CA LYS A 62 -12.33 -6.61 -5.46
C LYS A 62 -10.87 -7.00 -5.36
N ALA A 63 -10.07 -6.61 -6.34
CA ALA A 63 -8.62 -6.81 -6.29
C ALA A 63 -7.95 -5.67 -5.51
N ILE A 64 -7.02 -5.98 -4.60
CA ILE A 64 -6.36 -4.95 -3.77
C ILE A 64 -5.50 -3.96 -4.57
N ASN A 65 -5.11 -4.32 -5.80
CA ASN A 65 -4.23 -3.50 -6.63
C ASN A 65 -4.99 -2.39 -7.40
N GLU A 66 -6.31 -2.51 -7.52
CA GLU A 66 -7.14 -1.56 -8.28
C GLU A 66 -7.47 -0.29 -7.49
N GLU A 67 -7.53 -0.37 -6.15
CA GLU A 67 -7.72 0.79 -5.26
C GLU A 67 -6.55 1.78 -5.23
N SER A 68 -5.43 1.45 -5.88
CA SER A 68 -4.23 2.30 -5.89
C SER A 68 -4.00 3.08 -7.18
N LYS A 69 -4.97 3.10 -8.10
CA LYS A 69 -4.96 3.94 -9.31
C LYS A 69 -5.56 5.31 -9.04
#